data_AF-A0A8C5P229-F1
#
_entry.id   AF-A0A8C5P229-F1
#
_cell.length_a   1.000
_cell.length_b   1.000
_cell.length_c   1.000
_cell.angle_alpha   90.00
_cell.angle_beta   90.00
_cell.angle_gamma   90.00
#
_symmetry.space_group_name_H-M   'P 1'
#
loop_
_entity.id
_entity.type
_entity.pdbx_description
1 polymer ?
#
loop_
_entity_poly.entity_id
_entity_poly.type
_entity_poly.pdbx_seq_one_letter_code
_entity_poly.pdbx_strand_id
1 'polypeptide(L)'
;MLGSRAIILLLLLPWAVQSRALPGGSSPDWARCQQLSQKLCTLAWSAHLRGGNTDQPREEGDEETANDVPHIQCGDGCDPQGLKNNSQLCLQRIHQGLSFYKQLLGSDIFTGEPALLPDGPIGQLHASLMGFSQLLQPEGYHHKPQQMPSLSPSQPWQRPLLRVKILRSLRAFVAVAARVFAHGTATLSP
;
A
#
# COMPACT_ATOMS: atom_id res chain seq x y z
N MET A 1 28.40 37.77 -53.67
CA MET A 1 27.00 37.41 -53.34
C MET A 1 27.02 36.20 -52.41
N LEU A 2 27.50 36.38 -51.19
CA LEU A 2 27.65 35.31 -50.18
C LEU A 2 27.05 35.86 -48.88
N GLY A 3 25.74 35.75 -48.73
CA GLY A 3 25.05 36.30 -47.57
C GLY A 3 23.57 36.14 -47.76
N SER A 4 23.02 35.02 -47.27
CA SER A 4 21.59 34.83 -46.97
C SER A 4 21.20 33.39 -46.56
N ARG A 5 22.14 32.45 -46.39
CA ARG A 5 21.77 31.04 -46.08
C ARG A 5 22.21 30.52 -44.71
N ALA A 6 22.77 31.36 -43.84
CA ALA A 6 23.26 30.94 -42.53
C ALA A 6 22.41 31.37 -41.33
N ILE A 7 21.32 32.14 -41.53
CA ILE A 7 20.55 32.72 -40.40
C ILE A 7 19.22 31.99 -40.14
N ILE A 8 18.79 31.07 -41.01
CA ILE A 8 17.48 30.40 -40.90
C ILE A 8 17.56 29.01 -40.21
N LEU A 9 18.73 28.59 -39.72
CA LEU A 9 18.87 27.29 -39.01
C LEU A 9 19.13 27.42 -37.50
N LEU A 10 19.03 28.63 -36.93
CA LEU A 10 19.26 28.89 -35.50
C LEU A 10 17.98 29.22 -34.70
N LEU A 11 16.79 29.04 -35.28
CA LEU A 11 15.50 29.43 -34.68
C LEU A 11 14.55 28.25 -34.37
N LEU A 12 15.04 27.00 -34.34
CA LEU A 12 14.18 25.81 -34.16
C LEU A 12 14.60 24.87 -33.02
N LEU A 13 15.10 25.40 -31.90
CA LEU A 13 15.20 24.61 -30.66
C LEU A 13 14.58 25.40 -29.49
N PRO A 14 13.24 25.43 -29.36
CA PRO A 14 12.68 25.54 -28.03
C PRO A 14 13.04 24.23 -27.31
N TRP A 15 13.86 24.38 -26.30
CA TRP A 15 14.11 23.40 -25.26
C TRP A 15 12.76 22.87 -24.75
N ALA A 16 12.36 21.69 -25.22
CA ALA A 16 11.27 20.96 -24.61
C ALA A 16 11.82 20.34 -23.31
N VAL A 17 11.92 21.14 -22.25
CA VAL A 17 11.72 20.57 -20.91
C VAL A 17 10.24 20.24 -20.87
N GLN A 18 9.88 19.12 -21.47
CA GLN A 18 8.69 18.41 -21.05
C GLN A 18 9.02 17.91 -19.66
N SER A 19 8.81 18.78 -18.68
CA SER A 19 8.29 18.36 -17.38
C SER A 19 7.13 17.46 -17.75
N ARG A 20 7.32 16.14 -17.68
CA ARG A 20 6.20 15.21 -17.68
C ARG A 20 5.40 15.60 -16.43
N ALA A 21 4.48 16.53 -16.60
CA ALA A 21 3.38 16.69 -15.69
C ALA A 21 2.61 15.38 -15.81
N LEU A 22 2.91 14.47 -14.89
CA LEU A 22 2.06 13.32 -14.63
C LEU A 22 0.64 13.88 -14.47
N PRO A 23 -0.38 13.27 -15.12
CA PRO A 23 -1.75 13.73 -14.95
C PRO A 23 -2.04 13.77 -13.46
N GLY A 24 -2.34 14.97 -12.96
CA GLY A 24 -2.76 15.16 -11.58
C GLY A 24 -4.05 14.37 -11.41
N GLY A 25 -3.94 13.17 -10.84
CA GLY A 25 -5.10 12.37 -10.49
C GLY A 25 -6.01 13.17 -9.56
N SER A 26 -7.31 12.92 -9.64
CA SER A 26 -8.27 13.44 -8.68
C SER A 26 -7.74 13.17 -7.26
N SER A 27 -7.75 14.20 -6.41
CA SER A 27 -7.39 14.03 -5.01
C SER A 27 -8.32 12.99 -4.38
N PRO A 28 -7.81 12.03 -3.59
CA PRO A 28 -8.69 11.10 -2.91
C PRO A 28 -9.60 11.84 -1.92
N ASP A 29 -10.71 11.21 -1.57
CA ASP A 29 -11.51 11.63 -0.43
C ASP A 29 -10.73 11.35 0.87
N TRP A 30 -9.90 12.32 1.27
CA TRP A 30 -9.00 12.21 2.42
C TRP A 30 -9.75 11.86 3.70
N ALA A 31 -10.88 12.52 3.96
CA ALA A 31 -11.67 12.32 5.16
C ALA A 31 -12.21 10.88 5.25
N ARG A 32 -12.76 10.36 4.14
CA ARG A 32 -13.24 8.97 4.09
C ARG A 32 -12.09 7.97 4.21
N CYS A 33 -10.94 8.25 3.58
CA CYS A 33 -9.75 7.41 3.70
C CYS A 33 -9.19 7.41 5.12
N GLN A 34 -9.24 8.53 5.84
CA GLN A 34 -8.86 8.61 7.25
C GLN A 34 -9.77 7.76 8.13
N GLN A 35 -11.09 7.85 7.95
CA GLN A 35 -12.04 7.04 8.70
C GLN A 35 -11.79 5.54 8.50
N LEU A 36 -11.60 5.11 7.25
CA LEU A 36 -11.36 3.69 6.94
C LEU A 36 -9.99 3.20 7.43
N SER A 37 -8.93 3.99 7.24
CA SER A 37 -7.59 3.63 7.73
C SER A 37 -7.52 3.57 9.27
N GLN A 38 -8.26 4.44 9.97
CA GLN A 38 -8.40 4.37 11.42
C GLN A 38 -9.17 3.11 11.86
N LYS A 39 -10.27 2.78 11.17
CA LYS A 39 -11.02 1.53 11.41
C LYS A 39 -10.13 0.30 11.20
N LEU A 40 -9.29 0.30 10.17
CA LEU A 40 -8.34 -0.78 9.90
C LEU A 40 -7.30 -0.91 10.99
N CYS A 41 -6.78 0.19 11.53
CA CYS A 41 -5.91 0.14 12.71
C CYS A 41 -6.60 -0.58 13.87
N THR A 42 -7.82 -0.15 14.22
CA THR A 42 -8.60 -0.76 15.31
C THR A 42 -8.79 -2.26 15.09
N LEU A 43 -9.20 -2.67 13.88
CA LEU A 43 -9.41 -4.08 13.53
C LEU A 43 -8.12 -4.90 13.55
N ALA A 44 -7.01 -4.35 13.04
CA ALA A 44 -5.72 -5.05 13.02
C ALA A 44 -5.18 -5.32 14.44
N TRP A 45 -5.44 -4.41 15.39
CA TRP A 45 -5.09 -4.59 16.80
C TRP A 45 -6.07 -5.49 17.55
N SER A 46 -7.37 -5.42 17.25
CA SER A 46 -8.40 -6.24 17.90
C SER A 46 -8.47 -7.68 17.36
N ALA A 47 -7.91 -7.95 16.18
CA ALA A 47 -7.75 -9.27 15.59
C ALA A 47 -6.70 -10.12 16.33
N HIS A 48 -6.90 -10.30 17.63
CA HIS A 48 -6.03 -11.06 18.50
C HIS A 48 -6.25 -12.55 18.24
N LEU A 49 -5.19 -13.26 17.85
CA LEU A 49 -5.21 -14.71 17.79
C LEU A 49 -4.84 -15.23 19.18
N ARG A 50 -5.75 -16.00 19.81
CA ARG A 50 -5.45 -16.66 21.10
C ARG A 50 -4.17 -17.49 20.96
N GLY A 51 -3.21 -17.29 21.87
CA GLY A 51 -1.95 -18.04 21.93
C GLY A 51 -0.75 -17.39 21.24
N GLY A 52 -0.91 -16.24 20.56
CA GLY A 52 0.22 -15.51 19.99
C GLY A 52 0.84 -14.55 21.00
N ASN A 53 1.87 -15.00 21.73
CA ASN A 53 2.73 -14.05 22.44
C ASN A 53 3.32 -13.10 21.38
N THR A 54 3.18 -11.79 21.55
CA THR A 54 3.69 -10.79 20.59
C THR A 54 5.21 -10.85 20.44
N ASP A 55 5.90 -11.47 21.40
CA ASP A 55 7.29 -11.88 21.33
C ASP A 55 7.41 -13.27 20.73
N GLN A 56 7.27 -13.35 19.41
CA GLN A 56 7.84 -14.48 18.68
C GLN A 56 9.34 -14.20 18.55
N PRO A 57 10.25 -15.09 19.00
CA PRO A 57 11.67 -14.92 18.76
C PRO A 57 11.92 -14.79 17.26
N ARG A 58 12.78 -13.84 16.89
CA ARG A 58 13.18 -13.60 15.51
C ARG A 58 13.90 -14.85 15.00
N GLU A 59 13.40 -15.46 13.93
CA GLU A 59 14.00 -16.67 13.35
C GLU A 59 15.14 -16.28 12.39
N GLU A 60 16.20 -17.09 12.31
CA GLU A 60 17.20 -17.00 11.23
C GLU A 60 16.48 -17.22 9.89
N GLY A 61 16.33 -16.16 9.08
CA GLY A 61 15.57 -16.16 7.81
C GLY A 61 14.43 -15.13 7.72
N ASP A 62 14.09 -14.44 8.81
CA ASP A 62 13.07 -13.37 8.81
C ASP A 62 13.48 -12.18 7.91
N GLU A 63 14.79 -12.00 7.66
CA GLU A 63 15.34 -10.93 6.83
C GLU A 63 15.19 -11.19 5.33
N GLU A 64 15.24 -12.45 4.90
CA GLU A 64 15.03 -12.85 3.51
C GLU A 64 13.56 -12.72 3.10
N THR A 65 12.65 -13.16 3.97
CA THR A 65 11.19 -13.09 3.76
C THR A 65 10.61 -11.67 3.91
N ALA A 66 11.34 -10.74 4.53
CA ALA A 66 10.95 -9.33 4.60
C ALA A 66 10.96 -8.64 3.24
N ASN A 67 11.80 -9.10 2.30
CA ASN A 67 11.90 -8.48 0.97
C ASN A 67 10.65 -8.72 0.09
N ASP A 68 9.90 -9.79 0.36
CA ASP A 68 8.71 -10.16 -0.41
C ASP A 68 7.43 -9.45 0.08
N VAL A 69 7.47 -8.84 1.26
CA VAL A 69 6.34 -8.11 1.84
C VAL A 69 6.44 -6.62 1.44
N PRO A 70 5.40 -6.02 0.86
CA PRO A 70 5.43 -4.61 0.51
C PRO A 70 5.47 -3.75 1.77
N HIS A 71 6.55 -3.00 1.91
CA HIS A 71 6.75 -1.99 2.93
C HIS A 71 6.62 -0.59 2.32
N ILE A 72 6.18 0.38 3.14
CA ILE A 72 6.30 1.80 2.80
C ILE A 72 7.71 2.23 3.21
N GLN A 73 8.58 2.40 2.23
CA GLN A 73 9.99 2.67 2.43
C GLN A 73 10.29 4.19 2.46
N CYS A 74 11.49 4.52 2.92
CA CYS A 74 12.04 5.85 2.71
C CYS A 74 12.13 6.12 1.19
N GLY A 75 11.55 7.24 0.75
CA GLY A 75 11.50 7.61 -0.68
C GLY A 75 10.20 7.27 -1.39
N ASP A 76 9.27 6.54 -0.76
CA ASP A 76 7.92 6.30 -1.31
C ASP A 76 7.01 7.54 -1.25
N GLY A 77 7.50 8.67 -0.75
CA GLY A 77 6.78 9.95 -0.71
C GLY A 77 5.65 10.02 0.32
N CYS A 78 5.63 9.09 1.29
CA CYS A 78 4.63 9.06 2.38
C CYS A 78 5.01 9.92 3.60
N ASP A 79 6.14 10.63 3.55
CA ASP A 79 6.46 11.67 4.51
C ASP A 79 5.64 12.96 4.23
N PRO A 80 5.44 13.85 5.22
CA PRO A 80 4.64 15.06 5.03
C PRO A 80 5.07 15.94 3.84
N GLN A 81 6.37 16.03 3.56
CA GLN A 81 6.88 16.83 2.44
C GLN A 81 6.60 16.13 1.10
N GLY A 82 6.80 14.81 1.04
CA GLY A 82 6.43 13.98 -0.10
C GLY A 82 4.94 14.10 -0.46
N LEU A 83 4.06 14.03 0.55
CA LEU A 83 2.60 14.16 0.38
C LEU A 83 2.20 15.52 -0.18
N LYS A 84 2.81 16.60 0.31
CA LYS A 84 2.57 17.97 -0.19
C LYS A 84 3.04 18.15 -1.65
N ASN A 85 4.18 17.54 -2.00
CA ASN A 85 4.77 17.68 -3.32
C ASN A 85 4.00 16.86 -4.37
N ASN A 86 3.79 15.57 -4.11
CA ASN A 86 3.06 14.65 -4.98
C ASN A 86 2.59 13.41 -4.19
N SER A 87 1.36 13.46 -3.70
CA SER A 87 0.76 12.37 -2.93
C SER A 87 0.55 11.08 -3.73
N GLN A 88 0.54 11.11 -5.07
CA GLN A 88 0.20 9.95 -5.90
C GLN A 88 1.17 8.79 -5.73
N LEU A 89 2.46 9.07 -5.53
CA LEU A 89 3.47 8.04 -5.28
C LEU A 89 3.16 7.25 -4.00
N CYS A 90 2.86 7.97 -2.91
CA CYS A 90 2.48 7.35 -1.65
C CYS A 90 1.16 6.59 -1.76
N LEU A 91 0.14 7.19 -2.39
CA LEU A 91 -1.17 6.55 -2.56
C LEU A 91 -1.07 5.26 -3.36
N GLN A 92 -0.23 5.22 -4.41
CA GLN A 92 0.04 4.01 -5.17
C GLN A 92 0.69 2.92 -4.31
N ARG A 93 1.64 3.29 -3.45
CA ARG A 93 2.30 2.36 -2.51
C ARG A 93 1.34 1.81 -1.47
N ILE A 94 0.47 2.66 -0.93
CA ILE A 94 -0.60 2.22 -0.02
C ILE A 94 -1.56 1.27 -0.74
N HIS A 95 -2.00 1.60 -1.95
CA HIS A 95 -2.89 0.72 -2.73
C HIS A 95 -2.25 -0.65 -3.02
N GLN A 96 -0.95 -0.68 -3.36
CA GLN A 96 -0.18 -1.91 -3.54
C GLN A 96 -0.18 -2.77 -2.26
N GLY A 97 0.17 -2.17 -1.12
CA GLY A 97 0.18 -2.89 0.17
C GLY A 97 -1.20 -3.41 0.57
N LEU A 98 -2.25 -2.61 0.39
CA LEU A 98 -3.63 -3.04 0.65
C LEU A 98 -4.03 -4.24 -0.22
N SER A 99 -3.68 -4.19 -1.51
CA SER A 99 -3.96 -5.29 -2.44
C SER A 99 -3.21 -6.57 -2.05
N PHE A 100 -1.99 -6.45 -1.56
CA PHE A 100 -1.20 -7.56 -1.04
C PHE A 100 -1.83 -8.21 0.19
N TYR A 101 -2.11 -7.42 1.23
CA TYR A 101 -2.73 -7.97 2.44
C TYR A 101 -4.14 -8.49 2.21
N LYS A 102 -4.91 -7.89 1.30
CA LYS A 102 -6.19 -8.44 0.86
C LYS A 102 -6.05 -9.89 0.38
N GLN A 103 -5.10 -10.16 -0.51
CA GLN A 103 -4.90 -11.52 -1.02
C GLN A 103 -4.33 -12.47 0.05
N LEU A 104 -3.40 -12.00 0.90
CA LEU A 104 -2.91 -12.80 2.02
C LEU A 104 -4.03 -13.23 2.97
N LEU A 105 -4.93 -12.30 3.36
CA LEU A 105 -6.05 -12.62 4.23
C LEU A 105 -7.10 -13.52 3.56
N GLY A 106 -7.14 -13.57 2.23
CA GLY A 106 -7.96 -14.50 1.46
C GLY A 106 -7.29 -15.85 1.15
N SER A 107 -6.02 -16.03 1.50
CA SER A 107 -5.25 -17.25 1.20
C SER A 107 -5.56 -18.41 2.15
N ASP A 108 -5.00 -19.60 1.85
CA ASP A 108 -5.10 -20.79 2.70
C ASP A 108 -4.48 -20.57 4.10
N ILE A 109 -3.61 -19.56 4.25
CA ILE A 109 -3.06 -19.17 5.55
C ILE A 109 -4.19 -18.82 6.52
N PHE A 110 -5.22 -18.08 6.09
CA PHE A 110 -6.32 -17.63 6.95
C PHE A 110 -7.62 -18.43 6.75
N THR A 111 -7.79 -19.07 5.59
CA THR A 111 -9.00 -19.85 5.26
C THR A 111 -8.84 -21.36 5.50
N GLY A 112 -7.60 -21.86 5.54
CA GLY A 112 -7.30 -23.26 5.82
C GLY A 112 -7.20 -23.57 7.32
N GLU A 113 -7.08 -24.86 7.63
CA GLU A 113 -6.93 -25.36 9.01
C GLU A 113 -5.69 -24.80 9.72
N PRO A 114 -5.76 -24.39 11.01
CA PRO A 114 -6.96 -24.37 11.86
C PRO A 114 -7.96 -23.29 11.41
N ALA A 115 -9.22 -23.68 11.18
CA ALA A 115 -10.23 -22.78 10.64
C ALA A 115 -10.50 -21.56 11.55
N LEU A 116 -10.69 -20.39 10.93
CA LEU A 116 -11.13 -19.16 11.59
C LEU A 116 -12.60 -18.92 11.28
N LEU A 117 -13.32 -18.29 12.22
CA LEU A 117 -14.71 -17.92 12.01
C LEU A 117 -14.79 -16.84 10.90
N PRO A 118 -15.61 -17.03 9.85
CA PRO A 118 -15.69 -16.10 8.72
C PRO A 118 -16.20 -14.71 9.13
N ASP A 119 -17.09 -14.61 10.12
CA ASP A 119 -17.58 -13.33 10.66
C ASP A 119 -16.77 -12.80 11.86
N GLY A 120 -15.63 -13.46 12.15
CA GLY A 120 -14.73 -13.04 13.21
C GLY A 120 -13.95 -11.75 12.89
N PRO A 121 -13.12 -11.28 13.83
CA PRO A 121 -12.31 -10.07 13.66
C PRO A 121 -11.46 -10.06 12.37
N ILE A 122 -10.95 -11.22 11.96
CA ILE A 122 -10.17 -11.38 10.72
C ILE A 122 -11.02 -11.20 9.47
N GLY A 123 -12.25 -11.72 9.46
CA GLY A 123 -13.18 -11.52 8.35
C GLY A 123 -13.57 -10.06 8.18
N GLN A 124 -13.86 -9.37 9.28
CA GLN A 124 -14.16 -7.93 9.27
C GLN A 124 -12.94 -7.09 8.81
N LEU A 125 -11.73 -7.48 9.21
CA LEU A 125 -10.49 -6.87 8.76
C LEU A 125 -10.31 -7.06 7.25
N HIS A 126 -10.51 -8.28 6.74
CA HIS A 126 -10.44 -8.58 5.31
C HIS A 126 -11.46 -7.77 4.51
N ALA A 127 -12.72 -7.74 4.94
CA ALA A 127 -13.77 -6.94 4.29
C ALA A 127 -13.45 -5.44 4.28
N SER A 128 -12.91 -4.92 5.38
CA SER A 128 -12.50 -3.52 5.48
C SER A 128 -11.31 -3.19 4.57
N LEU A 129 -10.34 -4.10 4.42
CA LEU A 129 -9.22 -3.96 3.48
C LEU A 129 -9.72 -3.95 2.03
N MET A 130 -10.67 -4.82 1.69
CA MET A 130 -11.29 -4.83 0.35
C MET A 130 -11.95 -3.49 0.03
N GLY A 131 -12.83 -3.01 0.92
CA GLY A 131 -13.51 -1.72 0.71
C GLY A 131 -12.54 -0.55 0.63
N PHE A 132 -11.45 -0.57 1.42
CA PHE A 132 -10.46 0.50 1.36
C PHE A 132 -9.63 0.47 0.08
N SER A 133 -9.23 -0.72 -0.39
CA SER A 133 -8.51 -0.87 -1.65
C SER A 133 -9.31 -0.36 -2.85
N GLN A 134 -10.63 -0.54 -2.84
CA GLN A 134 -11.53 -0.03 -3.88
C GLN A 134 -11.64 1.49 -3.85
N LEU A 135 -11.70 2.10 -2.66
CA LEU A 135 -11.78 3.56 -2.52
C LEU A 135 -10.52 4.27 -3.04
N LEU A 136 -9.35 3.67 -2.81
CA LEU A 136 -8.06 4.22 -3.24
C LEU A 136 -7.69 3.88 -4.69
N GLN A 137 -8.56 3.22 -5.44
CA GLN A 137 -8.28 2.85 -6.82
C GLN A 137 -8.12 4.13 -7.66
N PRO A 138 -6.92 4.41 -8.22
CA PRO A 138 -6.71 5.63 -8.98
C PRO A 138 -7.51 5.58 -10.29
N GLU A 139 -8.33 6.60 -10.57
CA GLU A 139 -8.98 6.73 -11.87
C GLU A 139 -7.92 6.84 -12.99
N GLY A 140 -8.07 6.02 -14.03
CA GLY A 140 -7.21 6.09 -15.23
C GLY A 140 -5.93 5.24 -15.19
N TYR A 141 -5.63 4.54 -14.09
CA TYR A 141 -4.51 3.59 -14.07
C TYR A 141 -5.00 2.15 -14.17
N HIS A 142 -4.94 1.59 -15.39
CA HIS A 142 -4.92 0.14 -15.59
C HIS A 142 -3.66 -0.41 -14.92
N HIS A 143 -3.81 -0.88 -13.68
CA HIS A 143 -2.74 -1.56 -12.98
C HIS A 143 -2.30 -2.75 -13.85
N LYS A 144 -1.02 -2.79 -14.25
CA LYS A 144 -0.42 -4.08 -14.56
C LYS A 144 -0.62 -4.91 -13.28
N PRO A 145 -1.26 -6.10 -13.33
CA PRO A 145 -1.34 -6.94 -12.16
C PRO A 145 0.09 -7.16 -11.70
N GLN A 146 0.44 -6.57 -10.56
CA GLN A 146 1.75 -6.80 -9.98
C GLN A 146 1.80 -8.30 -9.72
N GLN A 147 2.75 -8.95 -10.39
CA GLN A 147 2.90 -10.39 -10.37
C GLN A 147 3.17 -10.76 -8.92
N MET A 148 2.14 -11.25 -8.23
CA MET A 148 2.29 -11.64 -6.85
C MET A 148 3.30 -12.78 -6.81
N PRO A 149 4.18 -12.81 -5.80
CA PRO A 149 4.90 -14.03 -5.49
C PRO A 149 3.85 -15.14 -5.40
N SER A 150 4.04 -16.24 -6.12
CA SER A 150 3.14 -17.37 -6.04
C SER A 150 3.14 -17.84 -4.59
N LEU A 151 2.07 -17.56 -3.86
CA LEU A 151 1.89 -18.07 -2.51
C LEU A 151 1.82 -19.58 -2.63
N SER A 152 2.92 -20.26 -2.33
CA SER A 152 2.94 -21.71 -2.27
C SER A 152 1.99 -22.17 -1.16
N PRO A 153 1.31 -23.31 -1.32
CA PRO A 153 0.41 -23.82 -0.30
C PRO A 153 1.11 -23.92 1.06
N SER A 154 0.52 -23.34 2.09
CA SER A 154 1.09 -23.37 3.44
C SER A 154 0.71 -24.65 4.18
N GLN A 155 1.63 -25.21 4.98
CA GLN A 155 1.32 -26.37 5.81
C GLN A 155 0.48 -25.96 7.04
N PRO A 156 -0.50 -26.76 7.50
CA PRO A 156 -1.38 -26.40 8.61
C PRO A 156 -0.66 -25.95 9.89
N TRP A 157 0.48 -26.56 10.21
CA TRP A 157 1.26 -26.22 11.40
C TRP A 157 1.99 -24.87 11.29
N GLN A 158 2.29 -24.40 10.07
CA GLN A 158 2.95 -23.10 9.83
C GLN A 158 1.96 -21.94 9.95
N ARG A 159 0.69 -22.19 9.63
CA ARG A 159 -0.33 -21.14 9.50
C ARG A 159 -0.50 -20.28 10.75
N PRO A 160 -0.58 -20.82 11.99
CA PRO A 160 -0.68 -19.98 13.18
C PRO A 160 0.45 -18.96 13.31
N LEU A 161 1.69 -19.37 13.03
CA LEU A 161 2.86 -18.50 13.10
C LEU A 161 2.85 -17.45 11.98
N LEU A 162 2.54 -17.87 10.75
CA LEU A 162 2.41 -16.97 9.61
C LEU A 162 1.32 -15.91 9.84
N ARG A 163 0.17 -16.29 10.41
CA ARG A 163 -0.89 -15.35 10.74
C ARG A 163 -0.41 -14.27 11.71
N VAL A 164 0.35 -14.63 12.75
CA VAL A 164 0.92 -13.66 13.70
C VAL A 164 1.92 -12.73 13.02
N LYS A 165 2.85 -13.25 12.21
CA LYS A 165 3.82 -12.44 11.45
C LYS A 165 3.12 -11.47 10.49
N ILE A 166 2.14 -11.96 9.73
CA ILE A 166 1.37 -11.15 8.77
C ILE A 166 0.58 -10.06 9.48
N LEU A 167 -0.12 -10.37 10.58
CA LEU A 167 -0.89 -9.37 11.32
C LEU A 167 0.02 -8.32 11.97
N ARG A 168 1.20 -8.71 12.48
CA ARG A 168 2.20 -7.76 13.00
C ARG A 168 2.67 -6.80 11.91
N SER A 169 3.01 -7.33 10.74
CA SER A 169 3.43 -6.54 9.58
C SER A 169 2.31 -5.61 9.11
N LEU A 170 1.08 -6.12 8.99
CA LEU A 170 -0.11 -5.35 8.63
C LEU A 170 -0.36 -4.19 9.60
N ARG A 171 -0.21 -4.39 10.91
CA ARG A 171 -0.36 -3.33 11.92
C ARG A 171 0.60 -2.17 11.67
N ALA A 172 1.86 -2.46 11.36
CA ALA A 172 2.84 -1.43 11.03
C ALA A 172 2.45 -0.68 9.75
N PHE A 173 2.06 -1.41 8.71
CA PHE A 173 1.61 -0.85 7.44
C PHE A 173 0.39 0.08 7.60
N VAL A 174 -0.69 -0.39 8.23
CA VAL A 174 -1.92 0.41 8.38
C VAL A 174 -1.71 1.62 9.29
N ALA A 175 -0.79 1.55 10.25
CA ALA A 175 -0.44 2.69 11.08
C ALA A 175 0.22 3.81 10.26
N VAL A 176 1.07 3.48 9.28
CA VAL A 176 1.63 4.49 8.37
C VAL A 176 0.53 5.06 7.48
N ALA A 177 -0.31 4.20 6.88
CA ALA A 177 -1.43 4.65 6.05
C ALA A 177 -2.38 5.58 6.81
N ALA A 178 -2.74 5.26 8.06
CA ALA A 178 -3.61 6.11 8.88
C ALA A 178 -2.99 7.49 9.15
N ARG A 179 -1.67 7.58 9.38
CA ARG A 179 -0.99 8.87 9.51
C ARG A 179 -1.01 9.66 8.21
N VAL A 180 -0.78 9.01 7.07
CA VAL A 180 -0.85 9.64 5.74
C VAL A 180 -2.23 10.26 5.52
N PHE A 181 -3.31 9.51 5.74
CA PHE A 181 -4.66 10.04 5.51
C PHE A 181 -5.08 11.06 6.56
N ALA A 182 -4.69 10.90 7.84
CA ALA A 182 -4.93 11.93 8.84
C ALA A 182 -4.23 13.25 8.50
N HIS A 183 -2.97 13.19 8.04
CA HIS A 183 -2.24 14.37 7.58
C HIS A 183 -2.88 14.98 6.33
N GLY A 184 -3.24 14.15 5.35
CA GLY A 184 -3.91 14.60 4.13
C GLY A 184 -5.24 15.30 4.43
N THR A 185 -6.06 14.75 5.32
CA THR A 185 -7.30 15.43 5.74
C THR A 185 -7.02 16.78 6.39
N ALA A 186 -5.98 16.87 7.21
CA ALA A 186 -5.66 18.10 7.95
C ALA A 186 -4.99 19.18 7.10
N THR A 187 -4.37 18.84 5.98
CA THR A 187 -3.47 19.77 5.26
C THR A 187 -3.68 19.83 3.74
N LEU A 188 -4.33 18.84 3.14
CA LEU A 188 -4.53 18.72 1.69
C LEU A 188 -6.00 18.72 1.28
N SER A 189 -6.93 18.55 2.22
CA SER A 189 -8.36 18.79 1.97
C SER A 189 -8.62 20.30 1.80
N PRO A 190 -9.40 20.71 0.79
CA PRO A 190 -9.78 22.11 0.57
C PRO A 190 -10.74 22.66 1.64
#